data_AF-A0A8H9GE67-F1
#
_entry.id   AF-A0A8H9GE67-F1
#
_cell.length_a   1.000
_cell.length_b   1.000
_cell.length_c   1.000
_cell.angle_alpha   90.00
_cell.angle_beta   90.00
_cell.angle_gamma   90.00
#
_symmetry.space_group_name_H-M   'P 1'
#
loop_
_entity.id
_entity.type
_entity.pdbx_description
1 polymer ?
#
loop_
_entity_poly.entity_id
_entity_poly.type
_entity_poly.pdbx_seq_one_letter_code
_entity_poly.pdbx_strand_id
1 'polypeptide(L)'
;MSTSKNWGAAALVSCALLLSGCSALEDMASDFMPSGEEVQQEAEPTPDAVEAPVSTGKYSLVETCNAFFSGALVQNIGNLAPAVAAPLDEERTGQASGVSKGIGLIIGEADEVSIAHLEAVRAPFDQALDGSIARPKAVQKAVGDYQTACKEAGWKG
;
A
#
# COMPACT_ATOMS: atom_id res chain seq x y z
N MET A 1 -46.86 6.11 -28.34
CA MET A 1 -47.36 4.71 -28.29
C MET A 1 -46.38 3.89 -27.48
N SER A 2 -46.91 3.11 -26.53
CA SER A 2 -46.20 2.25 -25.59
C SER A 2 -46.27 0.80 -26.07
N THR A 3 -45.17 0.03 -25.97
CA THR A 3 -45.13 -1.46 -25.89
C THR A 3 -43.65 -1.85 -25.68
N SER A 4 -43.18 -2.03 -24.45
CA SER A 4 -43.24 -3.22 -23.59
C SER A 4 -42.26 -4.36 -23.93
N LYS A 5 -41.45 -4.70 -22.91
CA LYS A 5 -41.06 -6.05 -22.48
C LYS A 5 -39.97 -6.79 -23.26
N ASN A 6 -38.84 -7.06 -22.58
CA ASN A 6 -38.50 -8.43 -22.18
C ASN A 6 -37.48 -8.41 -21.03
N TRP A 7 -37.94 -8.91 -19.89
CA TRP A 7 -37.09 -9.34 -18.79
C TRP A 7 -36.55 -10.71 -19.18
N GLY A 8 -35.24 -10.80 -19.40
CA GLY A 8 -34.54 -12.05 -19.63
C GLY A 8 -33.54 -12.25 -18.50
N ALA A 9 -34.00 -12.88 -17.42
CA ALA A 9 -33.12 -13.39 -16.38
C ALA A 9 -32.17 -14.42 -17.00
N ALA A 10 -30.87 -14.25 -16.77
CA ALA A 10 -29.93 -15.36 -16.71
C ALA A 10 -29.10 -15.15 -15.45
N ALA A 11 -29.64 -15.65 -14.33
CA ALA A 11 -28.81 -16.12 -13.26
C ALA A 11 -27.92 -17.24 -13.81
N LEU A 12 -26.71 -17.37 -13.26
CA LEU A 12 -26.05 -18.59 -12.77
C LEU A 12 -24.61 -18.15 -12.42
N VAL A 13 -24.37 -17.79 -11.15
CA VAL A 13 -24.03 -18.71 -10.05
C VAL A 13 -22.67 -19.37 -10.24
N SER A 14 -21.81 -19.08 -9.26
CA SER A 14 -20.64 -19.85 -8.83
C SER A 14 -19.38 -19.80 -9.70
N CYS A 15 -18.44 -18.97 -9.26
CA CYS A 15 -17.19 -19.51 -8.71
C CYS A 15 -17.06 -19.05 -7.25
N ALA A 16 -17.67 -19.82 -6.35
CA ALA A 16 -17.14 -19.95 -5.00
C ALA A 16 -15.69 -20.47 -5.07
N LEU A 17 -14.91 -20.18 -4.03
CA LEU A 17 -13.44 -20.25 -3.90
C LEU A 17 -12.82 -18.90 -4.28
N LEU A 18 -12.61 -17.97 -3.33
CA LEU A 18 -11.58 -18.08 -2.31
C LEU A 18 -12.06 -17.56 -0.93
N LEU A 19 -12.49 -18.49 -0.08
CA LEU A 19 -12.63 -18.28 1.36
C LEU A 19 -11.27 -18.53 2.02
N SER A 20 -10.62 -17.47 2.50
CA SER A 20 -10.12 -17.38 3.89
C SER A 20 -9.29 -16.11 4.07
N GLY A 21 -9.88 -15.05 4.64
CA GLY A 21 -9.08 -13.93 5.18
C GLY A 21 -9.59 -12.51 4.97
N CYS A 22 -10.81 -12.26 4.49
CA CYS A 22 -11.39 -10.91 4.42
C CYS A 22 -12.52 -10.76 5.43
N SER A 23 -12.20 -10.36 6.66
CA SER A 23 -13.18 -9.78 7.59
C SER A 23 -12.79 -8.37 8.04
N ALA A 24 -11.88 -7.71 7.30
CA ALA A 24 -11.43 -6.34 7.60
C ALA A 24 -11.51 -5.38 6.40
N LEU A 25 -11.96 -5.82 5.22
CA LEU A 25 -11.98 -4.99 4.00
C LEU A 25 -13.36 -4.44 3.59
N GLU A 26 -14.44 -4.86 4.27
CA GLU A 26 -15.82 -4.52 3.86
C GLU A 26 -16.24 -3.08 4.24
N ASP A 27 -15.52 -2.40 5.12
CA ASP A 27 -15.90 -1.05 5.58
C ASP A 27 -15.37 0.09 4.68
N MET A 28 -14.47 -0.19 3.72
CA MET A 28 -13.87 0.85 2.86
C MET A 28 -14.46 0.93 1.45
N ALA A 29 -15.33 -0.01 1.07
CA ALA A 29 -15.83 -0.12 -0.31
C ALA A 29 -17.15 0.62 -0.58
N SER A 30 -17.77 1.26 0.43
CA SER A 30 -19.16 1.72 0.30
C SER A 30 -19.38 3.18 -0.12
N ASP A 31 -18.34 3.98 -0.40
CA ASP A 31 -18.53 5.44 -0.55
C ASP A 31 -17.95 6.09 -1.82
N PHE A 32 -17.61 5.30 -2.84
CA PHE A 32 -17.18 5.83 -4.14
C PHE A 32 -17.97 5.20 -5.29
N MET A 33 -19.18 5.72 -5.52
CA MET A 33 -19.70 5.82 -6.89
C MET A 33 -19.91 7.28 -7.23
N PRO A 34 -19.30 7.73 -8.33
CA PRO A 34 -20.12 8.26 -9.40
C PRO A 34 -19.76 7.66 -10.77
N SER A 35 -20.83 7.38 -11.50
CA SER A 35 -21.00 7.18 -12.92
C SER A 35 -20.02 7.89 -13.87
N GLY A 36 -19.61 7.18 -14.92
CA GLY A 36 -19.46 7.76 -16.27
C GLY A 36 -18.07 7.61 -16.90
N GLU A 37 -18.05 6.88 -18.01
CA GLU A 37 -17.01 6.78 -19.04
C GLU A 37 -15.72 5.99 -18.72
N GLU A 38 -15.64 4.84 -19.40
CA GLU A 38 -14.46 4.00 -19.55
C GLU A 38 -13.42 4.75 -20.40
N VAL A 39 -12.47 5.45 -19.77
CA VAL A 39 -11.22 5.82 -20.44
C VAL A 39 -10.25 4.66 -20.21
N GLN A 40 -10.13 3.78 -21.20
CA GLN A 40 -8.98 2.89 -21.31
C GLN A 40 -7.75 3.75 -21.59
N GLN A 41 -7.10 4.23 -20.53
CA GLN A 41 -5.73 4.72 -20.63
C GLN A 41 -4.84 3.55 -20.22
N GLU A 42 -4.46 2.75 -21.22
CA GLU A 42 -3.36 1.80 -21.09
C GLU A 42 -2.12 2.63 -20.78
N ALA A 43 -1.68 2.61 -19.52
CA ALA A 43 -0.47 3.31 -19.11
C ALA A 43 0.71 2.66 -19.83
N GLU A 44 1.34 3.41 -20.75
CA GLU A 44 2.63 3.01 -21.31
C GLU A 44 3.61 2.80 -20.14
N PRO A 45 4.37 1.70 -20.11
CA PRO A 45 5.32 1.45 -19.04
C PRO A 45 6.37 2.55 -19.07
N THR A 46 6.37 3.42 -18.05
CA THR A 46 7.48 4.33 -17.81
C THR A 46 8.71 3.49 -17.48
N PRO A 47 9.89 3.77 -18.06
CA PRO A 47 11.12 2.99 -17.81
C PRO A 47 11.58 3.02 -16.34
N ASP A 48 10.99 3.89 -15.52
CA ASP A 48 11.33 4.12 -14.11
C ASP A 48 10.27 3.59 -13.14
N ALA A 49 9.38 2.69 -13.57
CA ALA A 49 8.53 1.95 -12.65
C ALA A 49 9.43 1.21 -11.65
N VAL A 50 9.44 1.66 -10.40
CA VAL A 50 10.22 1.06 -9.33
C VAL A 50 9.64 -0.33 -9.07
N GLU A 51 10.24 -1.37 -9.67
CA GLU A 51 9.80 -2.75 -9.44
C GLU A 51 9.69 -3.04 -7.95
N ALA A 52 8.59 -3.70 -7.57
CA ALA A 52 8.41 -4.16 -6.21
C ALA A 52 9.52 -5.18 -5.89
N PRO A 53 10.26 -4.99 -4.78
CA PRO A 53 11.36 -5.88 -4.42
C PRO A 53 10.81 -7.28 -4.10
N VAL A 54 11.39 -8.30 -4.71
CA VAL A 54 11.08 -9.70 -4.40
C VAL A 54 11.86 -10.08 -3.14
N SER A 55 11.14 -10.51 -2.08
CA SER A 55 11.78 -10.89 -0.82
C SER A 55 12.54 -12.20 -0.92
N THR A 56 13.74 -12.24 -0.31
CA THR A 56 14.52 -13.45 -0.09
C THR A 56 14.16 -14.18 1.21
N GLY A 57 13.33 -13.59 2.08
CA GLY A 57 12.93 -14.18 3.37
C GLY A 57 14.09 -14.42 4.35
N LYS A 58 15.15 -13.61 4.26
CA LYS A 58 16.41 -13.81 4.98
C LYS A 58 16.28 -13.46 6.46
N TYR A 59 15.46 -12.48 6.81
CA TYR A 59 15.22 -12.03 8.17
C TYR A 59 13.94 -12.65 8.74
N SER A 60 14.00 -12.99 10.02
CA SER A 60 12.82 -13.23 10.84
C SER A 60 12.08 -11.92 11.14
N LEU A 61 10.82 -12.02 11.58
CA LEU A 61 10.00 -10.86 11.96
C LEU A 61 10.74 -9.91 12.93
N VAL A 62 11.38 -10.43 13.96
CA VAL A 62 12.11 -9.58 14.93
C VAL A 62 13.33 -8.91 14.28
N GLU A 63 14.04 -9.58 13.39
CA GLU A 63 15.19 -9.00 12.65
C GLU A 63 14.72 -7.91 11.69
N THR A 64 13.61 -8.13 10.97
CA THR A 64 13.00 -7.13 10.10
C THR A 64 12.53 -5.91 10.90
N CYS A 65 11.89 -6.13 12.05
CA CYS A 65 11.48 -5.06 12.96
C CYS A 65 12.68 -4.22 13.43
N ASN A 66 13.81 -4.86 13.76
CA ASN A 66 15.04 -4.12 14.09
C ASN A 66 15.58 -3.33 12.89
N ALA A 67 15.63 -3.94 11.70
CA ALA A 67 16.09 -3.26 10.50
C ALA A 67 15.26 -2.01 10.18
N PHE A 68 13.93 -2.08 10.39
CA PHE A 68 13.03 -0.96 10.15
C PHE A 68 13.06 0.10 11.26
N PHE A 69 12.91 -0.29 12.53
CA PHE A 69 12.70 0.63 13.65
C PHE A 69 13.97 1.17 14.30
N SER A 70 15.13 0.54 14.12
CA SER A 70 16.37 0.95 14.81
C SER A 70 17.14 2.08 14.09
N GLY A 71 16.72 2.47 12.88
CA GLY A 71 17.42 3.45 12.04
C GLY A 71 16.73 4.82 11.93
N ALA A 72 17.35 5.72 11.17
CA ALA A 72 16.79 7.02 10.84
C ALA A 72 15.56 6.95 9.91
N LEU A 73 15.28 5.78 9.32
CA LEU A 73 14.21 5.60 8.34
C LEU A 73 12.83 5.98 8.91
N VAL A 74 12.49 5.53 10.12
CA VAL A 74 11.20 5.88 10.75
C VAL A 74 11.08 7.37 11.03
N GLN A 75 12.18 8.03 11.41
CA GLN A 75 12.19 9.49 11.57
C GLN A 75 11.95 10.20 10.23
N ASN A 76 12.59 9.74 9.16
CA ASN A 76 12.41 10.28 7.82
C ASN A 76 10.96 10.08 7.32
N ILE A 77 10.39 8.89 7.55
CA ILE A 77 8.98 8.59 7.26
C ILE A 77 8.07 9.57 8.02
N GLY A 78 8.30 9.77 9.32
CA GLY A 78 7.49 10.67 10.14
C GLY A 78 7.58 12.14 9.68
N ASN A 79 8.80 12.60 9.35
CA ASN A 79 9.04 13.97 8.88
C ASN A 79 8.44 14.23 7.50
N LEU A 80 8.42 13.23 6.63
CA LEU A 80 7.95 13.35 5.25
C LEU A 80 6.46 13.01 5.08
N ALA A 81 5.85 12.27 6.02
CA ALA A 81 4.44 11.90 5.96
C ALA A 81 3.46 13.05 5.68
N PRO A 82 3.65 14.30 6.18
CA PRO A 82 2.77 15.40 5.81
C PRO A 82 2.84 15.79 4.32
N ALA A 83 3.99 15.57 3.66
CA ALA A 83 4.23 16.00 2.29
C ALA A 83 3.43 15.18 1.26
N VAL A 84 3.06 13.93 1.57
CA VAL A 84 2.27 13.10 0.65
C VAL A 84 0.84 13.60 0.42
N ALA A 85 0.40 14.61 1.19
CA ALA A 85 -0.92 15.23 1.06
C ALA A 85 -1.04 16.24 -0.11
N ALA A 86 0.05 16.51 -0.81
CA ALA A 86 0.10 17.44 -1.94
C ALA A 86 1.12 16.94 -2.98
N PRO A 87 1.07 17.46 -4.22
CA PRO A 87 2.13 17.20 -5.19
C PRO A 87 3.51 17.55 -4.62
N LEU A 88 4.48 16.66 -4.79
CA LEU A 88 5.83 16.85 -4.27
C LEU A 88 6.59 17.87 -5.11
N ASP A 89 7.35 18.74 -4.46
CA ASP A 89 8.40 19.51 -5.12
C ASP A 89 9.66 18.64 -5.36
N GLU A 90 10.67 19.18 -6.03
CA GLU A 90 11.89 18.44 -6.37
C GLU A 90 12.64 17.90 -5.13
N GLU A 91 12.71 18.69 -4.05
CA GLU A 91 13.38 18.27 -2.81
C GLU A 91 12.61 17.12 -2.15
N ARG A 92 11.29 17.27 -2.04
CA ARG A 92 10.40 16.28 -1.42
C ARG A 92 10.29 15.01 -2.25
N THR A 93 10.39 15.12 -3.57
CA THR A 93 10.46 13.96 -4.48
C THR A 93 11.70 13.13 -4.16
N GLY A 94 12.87 13.75 -4.08
CA GLY A 94 14.11 13.04 -3.71
C GLY A 94 14.03 12.38 -2.33
N GLN A 95 13.43 13.06 -1.35
CA GLN A 95 13.20 12.49 -0.02
C GLN A 95 12.23 11.31 -0.04
N ALA A 96 11.13 11.40 -0.81
CA ALA A 96 10.13 10.34 -0.93
C ALA A 96 10.70 9.11 -1.64
N SER A 97 11.47 9.31 -2.72
CA SER A 97 12.19 8.21 -3.39
C SER A 97 13.19 7.56 -2.44
N GLY A 98 13.89 8.33 -1.60
CA GLY A 98 14.80 7.81 -0.59
C GLY A 98 14.09 6.94 0.46
N VAL A 99 12.94 7.40 0.95
CA VAL A 99 12.10 6.62 1.88
C VAL A 99 11.58 5.34 1.22
N SER A 100 10.99 5.46 0.02
CA SER A 100 10.46 4.32 -0.74
C SER A 100 11.53 3.26 -0.99
N LYS A 101 12.70 3.67 -1.48
CA LYS A 101 13.85 2.78 -1.69
C LYS A 101 14.35 2.15 -0.39
N GLY A 102 14.45 2.92 0.69
CA GLY A 102 14.87 2.42 1.99
C GLY A 102 13.95 1.32 2.52
N ILE A 103 12.63 1.52 2.40
CA ILE A 103 11.65 0.50 2.77
C ILE A 103 11.75 -0.71 1.83
N GLY A 104 11.91 -0.48 0.53
CA GLY A 104 12.05 -1.55 -0.46
C GLY A 104 13.26 -2.47 -0.21
N LEU A 105 14.39 -1.91 0.23
CA LEU A 105 15.56 -2.71 0.61
C LEU A 105 15.27 -3.65 1.80
N ILE A 106 14.47 -3.19 2.77
CA ILE A 106 14.08 -4.01 3.92
C ILE A 106 13.10 -5.10 3.46
N ILE A 107 12.11 -4.76 2.62
CA ILE A 107 11.17 -5.74 2.04
C ILE A 107 11.92 -6.86 1.32
N GLY A 108 12.99 -6.53 0.59
CA GLY A 108 13.80 -7.52 -0.12
C GLY A 108 14.44 -8.60 0.76
N GLU A 109 14.59 -8.36 2.07
CA GLU A 109 15.15 -9.32 3.02
C GLU A 109 14.11 -9.82 4.05
N ALA A 110 12.92 -9.23 4.09
CA ALA A 110 11.90 -9.39 5.13
C ALA A 110 11.17 -10.74 5.11
N ASP A 111 10.69 -11.19 6.26
CA ASP A 111 9.70 -12.25 6.36
C ASP A 111 8.34 -11.84 5.77
N GLU A 112 7.52 -12.83 5.41
CA GLU A 112 6.23 -12.64 4.74
C GLU A 112 5.26 -11.74 5.52
N VAL A 113 5.24 -11.82 6.86
CA VAL A 113 4.36 -10.98 7.69
C VAL A 113 4.80 -9.52 7.62
N SER A 114 6.11 -9.27 7.70
CA SER A 114 6.65 -7.92 7.60
C SER A 114 6.45 -7.29 6.23
N ILE A 115 6.48 -8.07 5.14
CA ILE A 115 6.32 -7.53 3.78
C ILE A 115 5.03 -6.72 3.66
N ALA A 116 3.89 -7.29 4.04
CA ALA A 116 2.59 -6.60 3.94
C ALA A 116 2.55 -5.30 4.76
N HIS A 117 3.16 -5.29 5.95
CA HIS A 117 3.26 -4.09 6.78
C HIS A 117 4.16 -3.02 6.16
N LEU A 118 5.33 -3.41 5.65
CA LEU A 118 6.28 -2.50 5.03
C LEU A 118 5.74 -1.92 3.72
N GLU A 119 5.05 -2.72 2.91
CA GLU A 119 4.33 -2.26 1.72
C GLU A 119 3.27 -1.23 2.06
N ALA A 120 2.48 -1.45 3.13
CA ALA A 120 1.49 -0.48 3.58
C ALA A 120 2.11 0.86 4.03
N VAL A 121 3.33 0.85 4.58
CA VAL A 121 4.08 2.07 4.90
C VAL A 121 4.63 2.74 3.64
N ARG A 122 5.08 1.95 2.66
CA ARG A 122 5.68 2.44 1.41
C ARG A 122 4.65 3.05 0.46
N ALA A 123 3.47 2.44 0.33
CA ALA A 123 2.47 2.78 -0.67
C ALA A 123 2.12 4.28 -0.75
N PRO A 124 1.89 5.01 0.36
CA PRO A 124 1.61 6.44 0.31
C PRO A 124 2.74 7.30 -0.29
N PHE A 125 4.00 6.86 -0.16
CA PHE A 125 5.14 7.56 -0.76
C PHE A 125 5.24 7.26 -2.26
N ASP A 126 5.03 6.00 -2.67
CA ASP A 126 4.99 5.62 -4.08
C ASP A 126 3.86 6.35 -4.81
N GLN A 127 2.68 6.39 -4.21
CA GLN A 127 1.55 7.16 -4.73
C GLN A 127 1.89 8.65 -4.89
N ALA A 128 2.64 9.24 -3.95
CA ALA A 128 3.07 10.63 -4.03
C ALA A 128 4.12 10.86 -5.13
N LEU A 129 5.00 9.88 -5.37
CA LEU A 129 5.99 9.91 -6.45
C LEU A 129 5.33 9.80 -7.83
N ASP A 130 4.22 9.04 -7.94
CA ASP A 130 3.41 8.93 -9.15
C ASP A 130 2.53 10.18 -9.41
N GLY A 131 2.70 11.24 -8.60
CA GLY A 131 1.97 12.50 -8.74
C GLY A 131 0.55 12.49 -8.15
N SER A 132 0.16 11.39 -7.50
CA SER A 132 -1.11 11.28 -6.77
C SER A 132 -0.98 11.77 -5.33
N ILE A 133 -2.11 11.99 -4.65
CA ILE A 133 -2.13 12.45 -3.25
C ILE A 133 -2.54 11.31 -2.32
N ALA A 134 -1.76 11.10 -1.27
CA ALA A 134 -2.05 10.13 -0.21
C ALA A 134 -2.42 10.82 1.12
N ARG A 135 -2.88 10.03 2.11
CA ARG A 135 -3.27 10.56 3.43
C ARG A 135 -2.11 10.42 4.43
N PRO A 136 -1.62 11.51 5.05
CA PRO A 136 -0.56 11.43 6.07
C PRO A 136 -0.91 10.50 7.24
N LYS A 137 -2.19 10.44 7.63
CA LYS A 137 -2.66 9.54 8.68
C LYS A 137 -2.54 8.06 8.30
N ALA A 138 -2.59 7.72 7.00
CA ALA A 138 -2.39 6.34 6.55
C ALA A 138 -0.95 5.89 6.80
N VAL A 139 0.04 6.76 6.57
CA VAL A 139 1.45 6.49 6.89
C VAL A 139 1.63 6.21 8.38
N GLN A 140 1.10 7.11 9.23
CA GLN A 140 1.22 6.97 10.69
C GLN A 140 0.54 5.70 11.20
N LYS A 141 -0.64 5.38 10.67
CA LYS A 141 -1.37 4.16 11.01
C LYS A 141 -0.57 2.92 10.59
N ALA A 142 -0.05 2.87 9.37
CA ALA A 142 0.73 1.73 8.90
C ALA A 142 1.98 1.48 9.76
N VAL A 143 2.70 2.54 10.14
CA VAL A 143 3.85 2.43 11.06
C VAL A 143 3.42 1.92 12.45
N GLY A 144 2.30 2.42 12.98
CA GLY A 144 1.77 1.99 14.27
C GLY A 144 1.28 0.54 14.28
N ASP A 145 0.60 0.12 13.22
CA ASP A 145 0.14 -1.25 13.02
C ASP A 145 1.35 -2.20 12.95
N TYR A 146 2.39 -1.85 12.19
CA TYR A 146 3.60 -2.66 12.13
C TYR A 146 4.32 -2.73 13.48
N GLN A 147 4.40 -1.61 14.20
CA GLN A 147 5.00 -1.59 15.53
C GLN A 147 4.25 -2.52 16.51
N THR A 148 2.92 -2.62 16.37
CA THR A 148 2.10 -3.53 17.17
C THR A 148 2.42 -4.98 16.84
N ALA A 149 2.44 -5.35 15.56
CA ALA A 149 2.82 -6.70 15.12
C ALA A 149 4.22 -7.10 15.61
N CYS A 150 5.19 -6.17 15.54
CA CYS A 150 6.54 -6.39 16.08
C CYS A 150 6.53 -6.70 17.58
N LYS A 151 5.79 -5.92 18.38
CA LYS A 151 5.70 -6.12 19.83
C LYS A 151 5.03 -7.45 20.19
N GLU A 152 3.97 -7.82 19.47
CA GLU A 152 3.28 -9.11 19.64
C GLU A 152 4.20 -10.28 19.31
N ALA A 153 5.09 -10.12 18.32
CA ALA A 153 6.12 -11.08 17.96
C ALA A 153 7.35 -11.10 18.90
N GLY A 154 7.37 -10.24 19.93
CA GLY A 154 8.41 -10.22 20.95
C GLY A 154 9.56 -9.22 20.73
N TRP A 155 9.49 -8.37 19.70
CA TRP A 155 10.41 -7.23 19.54
C TRP A 155 10.27 -6.25 20.71
N LYS A 156 11.39 -5.72 21.22
CA LYS A 156 11.42 -4.95 22.48
C LYS A 156 11.65 -3.45 22.33
N GLY A 157 12.01 -2.97 21.14
CA GLY A 157 12.36 -1.57 20.93
C GLY A 157 13.79 -1.28 21.35
#